data_AF-A0A0G0UUR0-F1
#
_entry.id   AF-A0A0G0UUR0-F1
#
_cell.length_a   1.000
_cell.length_b   1.000
_cell.length_c   1.000
_cell.angle_alpha   90.00
_cell.angle_beta   90.00
_cell.angle_gamma   90.00
#
_symmetry.space_group_name_H-M   'P 1'
#
loop_
_entity.id
_entity.type
_entity.pdbx_description
1 polymer ?
#
loop_
_entity_poly.entity_id
_entity_poly.type
_entity_poly.pdbx_seq_one_letter_code
_entity_poly.pdbx_strand_id
1 'polypeptide(L)'
;MKFGIIGAGPSGLTMALFLKESYQVLEKESHPGGHASSFQEKGFTFDYGPHIMFSKNKRILDFMIASLGNNVHQSKRNNKISFKGRLVKYPFENDLHSLPLGDTFECLQSFVFNPYKKRYAKPKDMRQWFLYHFGKGMCEKYLFPYNEKVWNIPVEDLSMQWSWRIPNPPPEDIIKSAIGIETEGYV
;
A
#
# COMPACT_ATOMS: atom_id res chain seq x y z
N MET A 1 -24.14 -29.21 -16.31
CA MET A 1 -23.49 -28.03 -15.70
C MET A 1 -23.33 -28.31 -14.22
N LYS A 2 -22.09 -28.30 -13.69
CA LYS A 2 -21.81 -28.75 -12.32
C LYS A 2 -21.55 -27.59 -11.35
N PHE A 3 -21.00 -26.48 -11.85
CA PHE A 3 -20.68 -25.31 -11.03
C PHE A 3 -21.15 -24.00 -11.67
N GLY A 4 -21.69 -23.10 -10.86
CA GLY A 4 -21.93 -21.69 -11.21
C GLY A 4 -20.89 -20.81 -10.52
N ILE A 5 -20.22 -19.95 -11.28
CA ILE A 5 -19.26 -18.95 -10.81
C ILE A 5 -19.92 -17.58 -10.98
N ILE A 6 -20.10 -16.85 -9.89
CA ILE A 6 -20.70 -15.51 -9.93
C ILE A 6 -19.58 -14.46 -9.93
N GLY A 7 -19.52 -13.66 -10.98
CA GLY A 7 -18.52 -12.64 -11.25
C GLY A 7 -17.37 -13.11 -12.14
N ALA A 8 -17.06 -12.32 -13.17
CA ALA A 8 -15.93 -12.49 -14.08
C ALA A 8 -14.77 -11.51 -13.75
N GLY A 9 -14.57 -11.18 -12.47
CA GLY A 9 -13.34 -10.53 -11.99
C GLY A 9 -12.16 -11.51 -11.90
N PRO A 10 -10.97 -11.05 -11.46
CA PRO A 10 -9.76 -11.88 -11.39
C PRO A 10 -9.98 -13.21 -10.64
N SER A 11 -10.69 -13.18 -9.50
CA SER A 11 -10.99 -14.38 -8.72
C SER A 11 -11.85 -15.39 -9.48
N GLY A 12 -12.93 -14.94 -10.11
CA GLY A 12 -13.85 -15.81 -10.85
C GLY A 12 -13.23 -16.39 -12.12
N LEU A 13 -12.49 -15.56 -12.87
CA LEU A 13 -11.74 -16.00 -14.05
C LEU A 13 -10.61 -16.97 -13.69
N THR A 14 -9.91 -16.75 -12.57
CA THR A 14 -8.89 -17.68 -12.08
C THR A 14 -9.51 -19.03 -11.72
N MET A 15 -10.66 -19.03 -11.03
CA MET A 15 -11.37 -20.26 -10.71
C MET A 15 -11.80 -21.00 -11.98
N ALA A 16 -12.41 -20.30 -12.93
CA ALA A 16 -12.82 -20.87 -14.22
C ALA A 16 -11.62 -21.48 -14.98
N LEU A 17 -10.47 -20.81 -14.97
CA LEU A 17 -9.26 -21.26 -15.66
C LEU A 17 -8.68 -22.57 -15.12
N PHE A 18 -8.80 -22.82 -13.80
CA PHE A 18 -8.23 -24.01 -13.17
C PHE A 18 -9.27 -25.11 -12.88
N LEU A 19 -10.56 -24.82 -12.99
CA LEU A 19 -11.63 -25.79 -12.75
C LEU A 19 -11.74 -26.77 -13.92
N LYS A 20 -11.52 -28.06 -13.65
CA LYS A 20 -11.57 -29.14 -14.66
C LYS A 20 -12.98 -29.59 -15.02
N GLU A 21 -13.98 -29.17 -14.25
CA GLU A 21 -15.37 -29.62 -14.33
C GLU A 21 -16.21 -28.63 -15.14
N SER A 22 -17.37 -29.05 -15.66
CA SER A 22 -18.25 -28.13 -16.39
C SER A 22 -18.74 -26.96 -15.51
N TYR A 23 -18.51 -25.73 -15.94
CA TYR A 23 -18.88 -24.52 -15.23
C TYR A 23 -19.62 -23.51 -16.12
N GLN A 24 -20.28 -22.54 -15.49
CA GLN A 24 -20.78 -21.33 -16.12
C GLN A 24 -20.34 -20.13 -15.29
N VAL A 25 -19.76 -19.11 -15.95
CA VAL A 25 -19.48 -17.82 -15.33
C VAL A 25 -20.63 -16.87 -15.62
N LEU A 26 -21.17 -16.25 -14.58
CA LEU A 26 -22.25 -15.27 -14.65
C LEU A 26 -21.68 -13.91 -14.24
N GLU A 27 -21.55 -13.00 -15.20
CA GLU A 27 -21.13 -11.62 -14.98
C GLU A 27 -22.32 -10.71 -15.25
N LYS A 28 -22.50 -9.71 -14.38
CA LYS A 28 -23.55 -8.70 -14.54
C LYS A 28 -23.13 -7.65 -15.57
N GLU A 29 -21.87 -7.26 -15.57
CA GLU A 29 -21.33 -6.26 -16.48
C GLU A 29 -21.19 -6.80 -17.91
N SER A 30 -21.12 -5.91 -18.89
CA SER A 30 -20.96 -6.28 -20.31
C SER A 30 -19.54 -6.73 -20.66
N HIS A 31 -18.61 -6.66 -19.71
CA HIS A 31 -17.21 -7.02 -19.87
C HIS A 31 -16.67 -7.75 -18.63
N PRO A 32 -15.66 -8.62 -18.79
CA PRO A 32 -14.96 -9.21 -17.66
C PRO A 32 -13.98 -8.21 -17.01
N GLY A 33 -13.38 -8.62 -15.89
CA GLY A 33 -12.28 -7.91 -15.23
C GLY A 33 -12.65 -7.25 -13.91
N GLY A 34 -13.93 -6.94 -13.67
CA GLY A 34 -14.38 -6.29 -12.43
C GLY A 34 -13.56 -5.04 -12.11
N HIS A 35 -13.09 -4.90 -10.87
CA HIS A 35 -12.22 -3.77 -10.47
C HIS A 35 -10.85 -3.72 -11.15
N ALA A 36 -10.39 -4.82 -11.76
CA ALA A 36 -9.14 -4.86 -12.52
C ALA A 36 -9.33 -4.51 -14.01
N SER A 37 -10.48 -3.97 -14.39
CA SER A 37 -10.76 -3.51 -15.74
C SER A 37 -10.40 -2.04 -15.94
N SER A 38 -10.35 -1.63 -17.20
CA SER A 38 -10.13 -0.26 -17.64
C SER A 38 -11.33 0.23 -18.46
N PHE A 39 -11.55 1.53 -18.49
CA PHE A 39 -12.53 2.20 -19.33
C PHE A 39 -11.90 3.36 -20.09
N GLN A 40 -12.55 3.80 -21.16
CA GLN A 40 -12.09 4.95 -21.94
C GLN A 40 -13.05 6.12 -21.79
N GLU A 41 -12.50 7.31 -21.59
CA GLU A 41 -13.24 8.57 -21.53
C GLU A 41 -12.44 9.63 -22.29
N LYS A 42 -13.06 10.23 -23.33
CA LYS A 42 -12.45 11.30 -24.16
C LYS A 42 -11.07 10.94 -24.75
N GLY A 43 -10.88 9.68 -25.14
CA GLY A 43 -9.62 9.17 -25.72
C GLY A 43 -8.54 8.83 -24.70
N PHE A 44 -8.81 8.96 -23.41
CA PHE A 44 -7.91 8.53 -22.33
C PHE A 44 -8.41 7.21 -21.73
N THR A 45 -7.47 6.32 -21.38
CA THR A 45 -7.77 5.09 -20.65
C THR A 45 -7.60 5.31 -19.15
N PHE A 46 -8.57 4.86 -18.37
CA PHE A 46 -8.60 4.93 -16.92
C PHE A 46 -8.86 3.55 -16.33
N ASP A 47 -8.27 3.30 -15.17
CA ASP A 47 -8.57 2.13 -14.34
C ASP A 47 -9.46 2.52 -13.16
N TYR A 48 -10.09 1.54 -12.52
CA TYR A 48 -10.79 1.72 -11.24
C TYR A 48 -9.82 1.82 -10.06
N GLY A 49 -8.98 2.85 -10.08
CA GLY A 49 -7.86 3.04 -9.15
C GLY A 49 -6.53 2.55 -9.74
N PRO A 50 -5.40 2.85 -9.06
CA PRO A 50 -4.07 2.52 -9.58
C PRO A 50 -3.82 1.01 -9.50
N HIS A 51 -3.63 0.37 -10.65
CA HIS A 51 -3.25 -1.04 -10.73
C HIS A 51 -1.81 -1.18 -11.22
N ILE A 52 -0.99 -1.91 -10.46
CA ILE A 52 0.38 -2.27 -10.83
C ILE A 52 0.51 -3.78 -10.60
N MET A 53 1.02 -4.51 -11.59
CA MET A 53 1.22 -5.94 -11.47
C MET A 53 2.54 -6.25 -10.75
N PHE A 54 2.46 -6.76 -9.53
CA PHE A 54 3.61 -7.26 -8.76
C PHE A 54 3.18 -8.42 -7.86
N SER A 55 4.10 -9.34 -7.55
CA SER A 55 3.84 -10.44 -6.62
C SER A 55 5.11 -10.89 -5.92
N LYS A 56 5.00 -11.29 -4.65
CA LYS A 56 6.08 -12.00 -3.94
C LYS A 56 6.29 -13.42 -4.47
N ASN A 57 5.29 -13.98 -5.17
CA ASN A 57 5.39 -15.29 -5.79
C ASN A 57 5.74 -15.12 -7.27
N LYS A 58 7.01 -15.38 -7.60
CA LYS A 58 7.52 -15.26 -8.97
C LYS A 58 6.74 -16.12 -9.97
N ARG A 59 6.36 -17.34 -9.59
CA ARG A 59 5.61 -18.25 -10.48
C ARG A 59 4.25 -17.67 -10.87
N ILE A 60 3.56 -17.03 -9.92
CA ILE A 60 2.29 -16.34 -10.19
C ILE A 60 2.53 -15.10 -11.06
N LEU A 61 3.56 -14.32 -10.78
CA LEU A 61 3.90 -13.14 -11.61
C LEU A 61 4.23 -13.52 -13.05
N ASP A 62 5.10 -14.52 -13.23
CA ASP A 62 5.49 -15.02 -14.56
C ASP A 62 4.27 -15.53 -15.32
N PHE A 63 3.36 -16.24 -14.63
CA PHE A 63 2.11 -16.72 -15.21
C PHE A 63 1.21 -15.57 -15.70
N MET A 64 1.04 -14.52 -14.89
CA MET A 64 0.26 -13.33 -15.29
C MET A 64 0.93 -12.55 -16.42
N ILE A 65 2.26 -12.41 -16.41
CA ILE A 65 3.00 -11.71 -17.47
C ILE A 65 2.91 -12.49 -18.79
N ALA A 66 3.01 -13.82 -18.73
CA ALA A 66 2.96 -14.66 -19.92
C ALA A 66 1.64 -14.52 -20.70
N SER A 67 0.51 -14.26 -20.02
CA SER A 67 -0.78 -14.05 -20.69
C SER A 67 -0.89 -12.72 -21.44
N LEU A 68 -0.01 -11.76 -21.15
CA LEU A 68 0.02 -10.44 -21.80
C LEU A 68 0.91 -10.40 -23.05
N GLY A 69 1.77 -11.42 -23.26
CA GLY A 69 2.73 -11.43 -24.36
C GLY A 69 3.63 -10.20 -24.35
N ASN A 70 3.66 -9.45 -25.44
CA ASN A 70 4.47 -8.22 -25.58
C ASN A 70 3.80 -6.99 -24.93
N ASN A 71 2.56 -7.08 -24.44
CA ASN A 71 1.84 -5.97 -23.82
C ASN A 71 2.23 -5.79 -22.34
N VAL A 72 3.53 -5.62 -22.10
CA VAL A 72 4.09 -5.52 -20.75
C VAL A 72 5.09 -4.38 -20.71
N HIS A 73 4.89 -3.46 -19.76
CA HIS A 73 5.83 -2.39 -19.48
C HIS A 73 6.35 -2.53 -18.05
N GLN A 74 7.68 -2.54 -17.90
CA GLN A 74 8.35 -2.59 -16.60
C GLN A 74 8.90 -1.22 -16.25
N SER A 75 8.67 -0.80 -15.00
CA SER A 75 9.10 0.49 -14.48
C SER A 75 9.57 0.37 -13.04
N LYS A 76 10.55 1.19 -12.64
CA LYS A 76 10.97 1.29 -11.23
C LYS A 76 9.93 2.09 -10.45
N ARG A 77 9.44 1.53 -9.34
CA ARG A 77 8.47 2.21 -8.46
C ARG A 77 9.07 3.50 -7.90
N ASN A 78 8.40 4.63 -8.13
CA ASN A 78 8.81 5.95 -7.67
C ASN A 78 7.64 6.69 -7.00
N ASN A 79 7.14 6.14 -5.90
CA ASN A 79 6.01 6.71 -5.17
C ASN A 79 6.49 7.91 -4.33
N LYS A 80 5.73 9.02 -4.39
CA LYS A 80 5.98 10.25 -3.64
C LYS A 80 4.77 10.65 -2.81
N ILE A 81 5.05 11.29 -1.69
CA ILE A 81 4.09 11.88 -0.76
C ILE A 81 4.21 13.39 -0.90
N SER A 82 3.09 14.05 -1.22
CA SER A 82 3.04 15.51 -1.24
C SER A 82 2.84 16.03 0.18
N PHE A 83 3.84 16.71 0.74
CA PHE A 83 3.80 17.28 2.09
C PHE A 83 4.30 18.73 2.08
N LYS A 84 3.44 19.70 2.43
CA LYS A 84 3.75 21.14 2.49
C LYS A 84 4.52 21.67 1.26
N GLY A 85 4.09 21.30 0.05
CA GLY A 85 4.72 21.73 -1.20
C GLY A 85 6.02 20.99 -1.56
N ARG A 86 6.38 19.94 -0.82
CA ARG A 86 7.55 19.09 -1.08
C ARG A 86 7.12 17.66 -1.45
N LEU A 87 7.97 16.98 -2.22
CA LEU A 87 7.77 15.57 -2.59
C LEU A 87 8.72 14.69 -1.77
N VAL A 88 8.14 13.94 -0.83
CA VAL A 88 8.85 13.01 0.05
C VAL A 88 8.76 11.61 -0.57
N LYS A 89 9.88 10.88 -0.66
CA LYS A 89 9.93 9.48 -1.10
C LYS A 89 9.11 8.62 -0.14
N TYR A 90 8.34 7.69 -0.69
CA TYR A 90 7.70 6.64 0.11
C TYR A 90 8.69 5.49 0.36
N PRO A 91 8.73 4.90 1.57
CA PRO A 91 7.94 5.24 2.78
C PRO A 91 8.34 6.57 3.44
N PHE A 92 7.40 7.24 4.12
CA PHE A 92 7.57 8.59 4.70
C PHE A 92 8.77 8.69 5.64
N GLU A 93 8.96 7.65 6.44
CA GLU A 93 10.00 7.52 7.46
C GLU A 93 11.40 7.28 6.88
N ASN A 94 11.50 6.96 5.58
CA ASN A 94 12.76 6.76 4.88
C ASN A 94 13.27 8.05 4.18
N ASP A 95 12.59 9.18 4.34
CA ASP A 95 12.96 10.44 3.68
C ASP A 95 12.64 11.68 4.53
N LEU A 96 12.93 11.59 5.84
CA LEU A 96 12.61 12.68 6.77
C LEU A 96 13.40 13.97 6.49
N HIS A 97 14.58 13.91 5.88
CA HIS A 97 15.35 15.11 5.50
C HIS A 97 14.66 15.96 4.42
N SER A 98 13.75 15.37 3.63
CA SER A 98 12.97 16.10 2.63
C SER A 98 11.89 17.00 3.26
N LEU A 99 11.54 16.79 4.53
CA LEU A 99 10.60 17.64 5.27
C LEU A 99 11.24 19.00 5.64
N PRO A 100 10.43 20.04 5.94
CA PRO A 100 10.94 21.24 6.59
C PRO A 100 11.68 20.87 7.89
N LEU A 101 12.79 21.54 8.21
CA LEU A 101 13.67 21.17 9.34
C LEU A 101 12.94 21.01 10.67
N GLY A 102 11.97 21.89 10.96
CA GLY A 102 11.15 21.77 12.18
C GLY A 102 10.30 20.49 12.18
N ASP A 103 9.70 20.13 11.04
CA ASP A 103 8.94 18.88 10.91
C ASP A 103 9.85 17.66 11.03
N THR A 104 11.05 17.68 10.41
CA THR A 104 12.08 16.64 10.55
C THR A 104 12.47 16.44 12.01
N PHE A 105 12.76 17.54 12.72
CA PHE A 105 13.15 17.50 14.13
C PHE A 105 12.04 16.90 15.01
N GLU A 106 10.79 17.33 14.83
CA GLU A 106 9.66 16.79 15.59
C GLU A 106 9.43 15.29 15.31
N CYS A 107 9.53 14.86 14.05
CA CYS A 107 9.47 13.45 13.68
C CYS A 107 10.55 12.63 14.38
N LEU A 108 11.82 13.06 14.25
CA LEU A 108 12.96 12.35 14.83
C LEU A 108 12.92 12.34 16.37
N GLN A 109 12.67 13.49 17.00
CA GLN A 109 12.63 13.61 18.46
C GLN A 109 11.54 12.72 19.06
N SER A 110 10.32 12.74 18.49
CA SER A 110 9.21 11.94 18.99
C SER A 110 9.34 10.44 18.71
N PHE A 111 10.16 10.07 17.72
CA PHE A 111 10.53 8.68 17.45
C PHE A 111 11.59 8.17 18.44
N VAL A 112 12.68 8.94 18.63
CA VAL A 112 13.79 8.58 19.53
C VAL A 112 13.34 8.57 20.99
N PHE A 113 12.66 9.63 21.42
CA PHE A 113 12.15 9.78 22.79
C PHE A 113 10.67 9.40 22.88
N ASN A 114 10.29 8.28 22.26
CA ASN A 114 8.90 7.87 22.13
C ASN A 114 8.29 7.41 23.48
N PRO A 115 7.41 8.19 24.14
CA PRO A 115 6.80 7.80 25.41
C PRO A 115 5.77 6.66 25.25
N TYR A 116 5.30 6.42 24.02
CA TYR A 116 4.28 5.42 23.71
C TYR A 116 4.81 4.00 23.69
N LYS A 117 6.14 3.80 23.62
CA LYS A 117 6.77 2.47 23.73
C LYS A 117 6.38 1.75 25.02
N LYS A 118 6.37 2.47 26.15
CA LYS A 118 5.93 1.91 27.44
C LYS A 118 4.41 1.90 27.56
N ARG A 119 3.75 3.00 27.17
CA ARG A 119 2.29 3.17 27.32
C ARG A 119 1.47 2.16 26.51
N TYR A 120 1.93 1.84 25.30
CA TYR A 120 1.25 0.95 24.36
C TYR A 120 2.10 -0.26 24.01
N ALA A 121 2.82 -0.83 24.99
CA ALA A 121 3.59 -2.06 24.80
C ALA A 121 2.75 -3.24 24.25
N LYS A 122 1.43 -3.19 24.46
CA LYS A 122 0.44 -4.06 23.83
C LYS A 122 -0.65 -3.17 23.20
N PRO A 123 -0.47 -2.71 21.95
CA PRO A 123 -1.45 -1.86 21.28
C PRO A 123 -2.81 -2.57 21.18
N LYS A 124 -3.90 -1.83 21.44
CA LYS A 124 -5.28 -2.35 21.33
C LYS A 124 -5.96 -2.00 20.02
N ASP A 125 -5.46 -0.99 19.32
CA ASP A 125 -5.99 -0.45 18.09
C ASP A 125 -4.85 0.05 17.19
N MET A 126 -5.18 0.37 15.94
CA MET A 126 -4.19 0.79 14.95
C MET A 126 -3.53 2.13 15.30
N ARG A 127 -4.24 3.02 15.99
CA ARG A 127 -3.72 4.31 16.43
C ARG A 127 -2.59 4.13 17.43
N GLN A 128 -2.81 3.30 18.45
CA GLN A 128 -1.80 2.92 19.44
C GLN A 128 -0.62 2.20 18.79
N TRP A 129 -0.90 1.34 17.81
CA TRP A 129 0.14 0.61 17.08
C TRP A 129 1.06 1.58 16.33
N PHE A 130 0.50 2.56 15.61
CA PHE A 130 1.29 3.59 14.95
C PHE A 130 2.10 4.43 15.94
N LEU A 131 1.49 4.90 17.04
CA LEU A 131 2.20 5.69 18.05
C LEU A 131 3.35 4.90 18.69
N TYR A 132 3.15 3.61 18.95
CA TYR A 132 4.18 2.72 19.49
C TYR A 132 5.36 2.55 18.52
N HIS A 133 5.10 2.43 17.22
CA HIS A 133 6.16 2.18 16.23
C HIS A 133 6.86 3.48 15.78
N PHE A 134 6.10 4.51 15.43
CA PHE A 134 6.61 5.69 14.72
C PHE A 134 6.66 6.96 15.58
N GLY A 135 6.02 6.97 16.75
CA GLY A 135 5.92 8.16 17.58
C GLY A 135 5.00 9.23 16.99
N LYS A 136 4.70 10.25 17.80
CA LYS A 136 3.65 11.23 17.51
C LYS A 136 3.90 12.04 16.23
N GLY A 137 5.14 12.48 16.00
CA GLY A 137 5.48 13.41 14.92
C GLY A 137 5.18 12.85 13.53
N MET A 138 5.59 11.61 13.25
CA MET A 138 5.26 10.93 11.98
C MET A 138 3.78 10.56 11.88
N CYS A 139 3.17 10.18 13.01
CA CYS A 139 1.76 9.80 13.04
C CYS A 139 0.85 10.97 12.66
N GLU A 140 1.01 12.13 13.27
CA GLU A 140 0.15 13.29 13.03
C GLU A 140 0.38 13.93 11.66
N LYS A 141 1.61 13.89 11.15
CA LYS A 141 1.96 14.51 9.86
C LYS A 141 1.57 13.67 8.66
N TYR A 142 1.58 12.35 8.79
CA TYR A 142 1.35 11.46 7.66
C TYR A 142 0.46 10.27 7.99
N LEU A 143 0.86 9.41 8.94
CA LEU A 143 0.21 8.09 9.06
C LEU A 143 -1.27 8.17 9.42
N PHE A 144 -1.67 9.08 10.31
CA PHE A 144 -3.07 9.30 10.65
C PHE A 144 -3.88 9.91 9.50
N PRO A 145 -3.56 11.13 9.01
CA PRO A 145 -4.37 11.77 7.98
C PRO A 145 -4.37 10.98 6.66
N TYR A 146 -3.28 10.28 6.33
CA TYR A 146 -3.22 9.43 5.14
C TYR A 146 -4.15 8.22 5.26
N ASN A 147 -4.12 7.50 6.39
CA ASN A 147 -4.98 6.33 6.55
C ASN A 147 -6.46 6.72 6.66
N GLU A 148 -6.79 7.77 7.41
CA GLU A 148 -8.17 8.29 7.47
C GLU A 148 -8.68 8.73 6.08
N LYS A 149 -7.83 9.37 5.27
CA LYS A 149 -8.19 9.75 3.91
C LYS A 149 -8.41 8.55 2.98
N VAL A 150 -7.59 7.50 3.10
CA VAL A 150 -7.67 6.31 2.24
C VAL A 150 -8.83 5.40 2.64
N TRP A 151 -9.00 5.17 3.93
CA TRP A 151 -9.99 4.21 4.46
C TRP A 151 -11.33 4.85 4.81
N ASN A 152 -11.38 6.18 4.85
CA ASN A 152 -12.58 6.96 5.17
C ASN A 152 -13.21 6.60 6.53
N ILE A 153 -12.37 6.22 7.50
CA ILE A 153 -12.75 5.93 8.90
C ILE A 153 -11.63 6.41 9.84
N PRO A 154 -11.93 6.69 11.12
CA PRO A 154 -10.91 6.98 12.13
C PRO A 154 -9.84 5.90 12.21
N VAL A 155 -8.59 6.28 12.46
CA VAL A 155 -7.49 5.30 12.49
C VAL A 155 -7.68 4.23 13.56
N GLU A 156 -8.22 4.56 14.73
CA GLU A 156 -8.52 3.61 15.80
C GLU A 156 -9.51 2.51 15.40
N ASP A 157 -10.36 2.74 14.41
CA ASP A 157 -11.34 1.77 13.92
C ASP A 157 -10.73 0.80 12.87
N LEU A 158 -9.50 1.05 12.43
CA LEU A 158 -8.78 0.14 11.53
C LEU A 158 -8.33 -1.12 12.27
N SER A 159 -8.59 -2.28 11.67
CA SER A 159 -8.09 -3.56 12.18
C SER A 159 -6.57 -3.63 12.12
N MET A 160 -5.93 -4.08 13.20
CA MET A 160 -4.49 -4.31 13.22
C MET A 160 -4.05 -5.60 12.49
N GLN A 161 -4.97 -6.43 11.98
CA GLN A 161 -4.64 -7.73 11.39
C GLN A 161 -3.72 -7.66 10.17
N TRP A 162 -3.70 -6.52 9.47
CA TRP A 162 -2.87 -6.30 8.29
C TRP A 162 -1.63 -5.43 8.58
N SER A 163 -1.40 -5.04 9.84
CA SER A 163 -0.28 -4.17 10.24
C SER A 163 1.10 -4.71 9.83
N TRP A 164 1.25 -6.03 9.68
CA TRP A 164 2.46 -6.68 9.14
C TRP A 164 2.81 -6.24 7.70
N ARG A 165 1.87 -5.63 6.97
CA ARG A 165 2.13 -5.05 5.64
C ARG A 165 2.72 -3.65 5.71
N ILE A 166 2.64 -2.98 6.86
CA ILE A 166 3.21 -1.66 7.06
C ILE A 166 4.69 -1.85 7.37
N PRO A 167 5.59 -1.23 6.61
CA PRO A 167 7.01 -1.32 6.88
C PRO A 167 7.32 -0.86 8.31
N ASN A 168 8.11 -1.64 9.03
CA ASN A 168 8.61 -1.28 10.35
C ASN A 168 10.13 -1.12 10.26
N PRO A 169 10.64 0.07 9.90
CA PRO A 169 12.07 0.29 9.73
C PRO A 169 12.88 0.08 11.01
N PRO A 170 14.13 -0.40 10.91
CA PRO A 170 15.11 -0.26 11.98
C PRO A 170 15.25 1.22 12.39
N PRO A 171 15.40 1.52 13.69
CA PRO A 171 15.60 2.88 14.16
C PRO A 171 16.77 3.63 13.50
N GLU A 172 17.84 2.90 13.16
CA GLU A 172 19.01 3.46 12.47
C GLU A 172 18.65 4.05 11.11
N ASP A 173 17.75 3.41 10.36
CA ASP A 173 17.35 3.88 9.03
C ASP A 173 16.55 5.18 9.09
N ILE A 174 15.71 5.33 10.12
CA ILE A 174 14.97 6.58 10.36
C ILE A 174 15.94 7.71 10.76
N ILE A 175 16.95 7.41 11.57
CA ILE A 175 17.96 8.40 11.97
C ILE A 175 18.77 8.84 10.74
N LYS A 176 19.22 7.88 9.92
CA LYS A 176 19.92 8.14 8.65
C LYS A 176 19.07 9.00 7.71
N SER A 177 17.79 8.67 7.55
CA SER A 177 16.90 9.39 6.64
C SER A 177 16.69 10.85 7.07
N ALA A 178 16.73 11.13 8.37
CA ALA A 178 16.60 12.49 8.91
C ALA A 178 17.83 13.36 8.65
N ILE A 179 19.01 12.77 8.48
CA ILE A 179 20.27 13.48 8.18
C ILE A 179 20.69 13.40 6.71
N GLY A 180 19.79 12.95 5.83
CA GLY A 180 20.03 12.92 4.37
C GLY A 180 20.80 11.71 3.88
N ILE A 181 20.98 10.68 4.69
CA ILE A 181 21.56 9.40 4.25
C ILE A 181 20.43 8.55 3.68
N GLU A 182 20.52 8.20 2.41
CA GLU A 182 19.51 7.39 1.75
C GLU A 182 19.40 5.99 2.37
N THR A 183 18.17 5.55 2.59
CA THR A 183 17.83 4.18 2.95
C THR A 183 16.92 3.59 1.87
N GLU A 184 17.23 2.37 1.43
CA GLU A 184 16.32 1.62 0.55
C GLU A 184 15.26 0.92 1.41
N GLY A 185 14.02 0.95 0.94
CA GLY A 185 12.90 0.34 1.66
C GLY A 185 13.06 -1.17 1.79
N TYR A 186 12.45 -1.70 2.85
CA TYR A 186 12.45 -3.11 3.23
C TYR A 186 11.87 -3.98 2.10
N VAL A 187 12.68 -4.93 1.60
CA VAL A 187 12.25 -5.98 0.66
C VAL A 187 11.76 -7.18 1.43
#